data_AF-E2AS35-F1
#
_entry.id   AF-E2AS35-F1
#
_cell.length_a   1.000
_cell.length_b   1.000
_cell.length_c   1.000
_cell.angle_alpha   90.00
_cell.angle_beta   90.00
_cell.angle_gamma   90.00
#
_symmetry.space_group_name_H-M   'P 1'
#
loop_
_entity.id
_entity.type
_entity.pdbx_description
1 polymer ?
#
loop_
_entity_poly.entity_id
_entity_poly.type
_entity_poly.pdbx_seq_one_letter_code
_entity_poly.pdbx_strand_id
1 'polypeptide(L)'
;MKSLLFIQYFIIQSFLFTHTGDVLRNKSESIVSAIYDSTWHEFSSTTMKDLILIMMRTNVPLQLSAGKFFYITRSTTTDILKTALTYISFLQATMEK
;
A
#
# COMPACT_ATOMS: atom_id res chain seq x y z
N MET A 1 -8.43 -10.28 27.31
CA MET A 1 -7.08 -10.70 26.84
C MET A 1 -7.08 -11.26 25.41
N LYS A 2 -7.87 -12.29 25.08
CA LYS A 2 -7.89 -12.88 23.71
C LYS A 2 -8.21 -11.87 22.60
N SER A 3 -9.20 -10.99 22.82
CA SER A 3 -9.58 -9.94 21.86
C SER A 3 -8.45 -8.91 21.59
N LEU A 4 -7.69 -8.52 22.63
CA LEU A 4 -6.55 -7.62 22.47
C LEU A 4 -5.45 -8.21 21.58
N LEU A 5 -5.19 -9.51 21.71
CA LEU A 5 -4.20 -10.20 20.87
C LEU A 5 -4.62 -10.22 19.39
N PHE A 6 -5.92 -10.44 19.12
CA PHE A 6 -6.45 -10.38 17.75
C PHE A 6 -6.31 -8.98 17.14
N ILE A 7 -6.66 -7.94 17.90
CA ILE A 7 -6.54 -6.55 17.43
C ILE A 7 -5.07 -6.21 17.16
N GLN A 8 -4.17 -6.58 18.07
CA GLN A 8 -2.74 -6.34 17.92
C GLN A 8 -2.17 -7.06 16.69
N TYR A 9 -2.54 -8.32 16.47
CA TYR A 9 -2.14 -9.09 15.29
C TYR A 9 -2.60 -8.41 13.99
N PHE A 10 -3.86 -7.96 13.93
CA PHE A 10 -4.42 -7.31 12.74
C PHE A 10 -3.72 -5.98 12.42
N ILE A 11 -3.38 -5.20 13.46
CA ILE A 11 -2.62 -3.95 13.31
C ILE A 11 -1.22 -4.23 12.77
N ILE A 12 -0.51 -5.22 13.32
CA ILE A 12 0.84 -5.60 12.87
C ILE A 12 0.80 -6.09 11.42
N GLN A 13 -0.15 -6.95 11.07
CA GLN A 13 -0.31 -7.46 9.71
C GLN A 13 -0.60 -6.34 8.72
N SER A 14 -1.50 -5.42 9.06
CA SER A 14 -1.82 -4.26 8.21
C SER A 14 -0.62 -3.33 8.06
N PHE A 15 0.13 -3.09 9.14
CA PHE A 15 1.33 -2.26 9.11
C PHE A 15 2.42 -2.85 8.19
N LEU A 16 2.70 -4.15 8.32
CA LEU A 16 3.66 -4.86 7.46
C LEU A 16 3.26 -4.80 5.97
N PHE A 17 1.97 -4.98 5.68
CA PHE A 17 1.44 -4.91 4.32
C PHE A 17 1.65 -3.52 3.72
N THR A 18 1.32 -2.47 4.47
CA THR A 18 1.40 -1.10 4.00
C THR A 18 2.86 -0.66 3.83
N HIS A 19 3.73 -1.01 4.78
CA HIS A 19 5.16 -0.71 4.72
C HIS A 19 5.82 -1.36 3.51
N THR A 20 5.55 -2.64 3.27
CA THR A 20 6.05 -3.35 2.09
C THR A 20 5.54 -2.72 0.79
N GLY A 21 4.27 -2.29 0.77
CA GLY A 21 3.68 -1.57 -0.37
C GLY A 21 4.38 -0.24 -0.67
N ASP A 22 4.70 0.55 0.36
CA ASP A 22 5.39 1.84 0.21
C ASP A 22 6.85 1.66 -0.25
N VAL A 23 7.56 0.68 0.31
CA VAL A 23 8.93 0.36 -0.11
C VAL A 23 8.94 -0.11 -1.56
N LEU A 24 7.99 -0.96 -1.95
CA LEU A 24 7.86 -1.45 -3.32
C LEU A 24 7.53 -0.31 -4.29
N ARG A 25 6.64 0.62 -3.89
CA ARG A 25 6.33 1.84 -4.65
C ARG A 25 7.58 2.68 -4.88
N ASN A 26 8.30 3.03 -3.81
CA ASN A 26 9.49 3.87 -3.89
C ASN A 26 10.59 3.23 -4.76
N LYS A 27 10.77 1.91 -4.64
CA LYS A 27 11.75 1.19 -5.47
C LYS A 27 11.33 1.16 -6.94
N SER A 28 10.05 0.97 -7.20
CA SER A 28 9.46 1.02 -8.55
C SER A 28 9.67 2.37 -9.21
N GLU A 29 9.37 3.47 -8.50
CA GLU A 29 9.57 4.85 -8.99
C GLU A 29 11.06 5.17 -9.22
N SER A 30 11.94 4.71 -8.32
CA SER A 30 13.39 4.86 -8.49
C SER A 30 13.93 4.13 -9.72
N ILE A 31 13.42 2.93 -10.04
CA ILE A 31 13.78 2.20 -11.25
C ILE A 31 13.34 2.97 -12.49
N VAL A 32 12.10 3.48 -12.50
CA VAL A 32 11.58 4.28 -13.62
C VAL A 32 12.43 5.53 -13.84
N SER A 33 12.78 6.25 -12.76
CA SER A 33 13.65 7.43 -12.83
C SER A 33 15.03 7.10 -13.41
N ALA A 34 15.67 6.02 -12.92
CA ALA A 34 16.99 5.60 -13.40
C ALA A 34 16.97 5.20 -14.89
N ILE A 35 15.87 4.62 -15.36
CA ILE A 35 15.69 4.31 -16.77
C ILE A 35 15.46 5.60 -17.59
N TYR A 36 14.66 6.55 -17.09
CA TYR A 36 14.47 7.85 -17.74
C TYR A 36 15.78 8.62 -17.90
N ASP A 37 16.66 8.56 -16.91
CA ASP A 37 17.98 9.20 -16.93
C ASP A 37 19.02 8.46 -17.81
N SER A 38 18.71 7.22 -18.22
CA SER A 38 19.56 6.47 -19.15
C SER A 38 19.34 6.93 -20.60
N THR A 39 20.32 6.69 -21.49
CA THR A 39 20.16 6.90 -22.95
C THR A 39 19.25 5.84 -23.57
N TRP A 40 18.02 5.73 -23.07
CA TRP A 40 17.06 4.71 -23.47
C TRP A 40 16.66 4.79 -24.95
N HIS A 41 16.83 5.98 -25.55
CA HIS A 41 16.64 6.26 -26.97
C HIS A 41 17.70 5.62 -27.88
N GLU A 42 18.88 5.28 -27.35
CA GLU A 42 19.99 4.69 -28.11
C GLU A 42 19.97 3.16 -28.11
N PHE A 43 19.09 2.53 -27.31
CA PHE A 43 18.96 1.08 -27.28
C PHE A 43 18.25 0.54 -28.51
N SER A 44 18.48 -0.76 -28.78
CA SER A 44 17.79 -1.47 -29.84
C SER A 44 16.26 -1.37 -29.69
N SER A 45 15.53 -1.33 -30.81
CA SER A 45 14.07 -1.17 -30.81
C SER A 45 13.35 -2.25 -29.98
N THR A 46 13.94 -3.44 -29.84
CA THR A 46 13.43 -4.52 -28.99
C THR A 46 13.56 -4.17 -27.50
N THR A 47 14.76 -3.74 -27.07
CA THR A 47 15.03 -3.34 -25.68
C THR A 47 14.21 -2.11 -25.27
N MET A 48 14.04 -1.14 -26.18
CA MET A 48 13.22 0.05 -25.95
C MET A 48 11.75 -0.30 -25.66
N LYS A 49 11.17 -1.24 -26.42
CA LYS A 49 9.79 -1.69 -26.19
C LYS A 49 9.63 -2.39 -24.84
N ASP A 50 10.59 -3.22 -24.46
CA ASP A 50 10.59 -3.90 -23.17
C ASP A 50 10.70 -2.89 -22.01
N LEU A 51 11.55 -1.87 -22.17
CA LEU A 51 11.69 -0.77 -21.20
C LEU A 51 10.38 0.01 -21.00
N ILE A 52 9.67 0.33 -22.08
CA ILE A 52 8.39 1.03 -22.04
C ILE A 52 7.32 0.16 -21.36
N LEU A 53 7.31 -1.15 -21.64
CA LEU A 53 6.41 -2.09 -20.96
C LEU A 53 6.70 -2.18 -19.46
N ILE A 54 7.98 -2.20 -19.08
CA ILE A 54 8.39 -2.18 -17.67
C ILE A 54 7.94 -0.87 -17.02
N MET A 55 8.19 0.28 -17.64
CA MET A 55 7.74 1.59 -17.16
C MET A 55 6.23 1.67 -16.99
N MET A 56 5.44 1.17 -17.96
CA MET A 56 3.98 1.15 -17.83
C MET A 56 3.52 0.23 -16.68
N ARG A 57 4.17 -0.93 -16.50
CA ARG A 57 3.86 -1.87 -15.43
C ARG A 57 4.22 -1.34 -14.05
N THR A 58 5.34 -0.63 -13.91
CA THR A 58 5.82 -0.04 -12.66
C THR A 58 5.07 1.23 -12.27
N ASN A 59 4.50 1.95 -13.26
CA ASN A 59 3.64 3.10 -13.05
C ASN A 59 2.23 2.71 -12.58
N VAL A 60 1.81 1.45 -12.78
CA VAL A 60 0.67 0.91 -12.03
C VAL A 60 1.18 0.63 -10.63
N PRO A 61 0.87 1.48 -9.64
CA PRO A 61 1.30 1.21 -8.29
C PRO A 61 0.70 -0.14 -7.92
N LEU A 62 1.53 -1.07 -7.45
CA LEU A 62 1.10 -2.32 -6.82
C LEU A 62 0.40 -1.97 -5.51
N GLN A 63 -0.73 -1.29 -5.62
CA GLN A 63 -1.62 -0.98 -4.52
C GLN A 63 -2.38 -2.26 -4.29
N LEU A 64 -2.04 -2.91 -3.18
CA LEU A 64 -2.75 -4.07 -2.70
C LEU A 64 -4.19 -3.63 -2.42
N SER A 65 -5.08 -3.99 -3.35
CA SER A 65 -6.49 -3.71 -3.23
C SER A 65 -7.13 -4.77 -2.36
N ALA A 66 -7.79 -4.35 -1.27
CA ALA A 66 -8.61 -5.23 -0.48
C ALA A 66 -9.91 -5.51 -1.25
N GLY A 67 -9.92 -6.59 -2.04
CA GLY A 67 -11.10 -7.07 -2.76
C GLY A 67 -11.71 -6.08 -3.75
N LYS A 68 -10.95 -5.10 -4.26
CA LYS A 68 -11.42 -4.02 -5.16
C LYS A 68 -12.27 -2.93 -4.49
N PHE A 69 -12.45 -2.98 -3.16
CA PHE A 69 -13.23 -1.98 -2.42
C PHE A 69 -12.38 -0.78 -1.98
N PHE A 70 -11.14 -1.01 -1.58
CA PHE A 70 -10.23 0.04 -1.13
C PHE A 70 -8.77 -0.38 -1.32
N TYR A 71 -7.90 0.59 -1.52
CA TYR A 71 -6.46 0.37 -1.54
C TYR A 71 -5.91 0.35 -0.11
N ILE A 72 -5.07 -0.63 0.19
CA ILE A 72 -4.38 -0.72 1.48
C ILE A 72 -3.26 0.32 1.47
N THR A 73 -3.62 1.52 1.92
CA THR A 73 -2.70 2.65 2.10
C THR A 73 -2.63 3.03 3.58
N ARG A 74 -1.55 3.71 3.96
CA ARG A 74 -1.32 4.11 5.37
C ARG A 74 -2.47 4.94 5.91
N SER A 75 -3.03 5.84 5.10
CA SER A 75 -4.24 6.60 5.46
C SER A 75 -5.41 5.68 5.76
N THR A 76 -5.76 4.81 4.81
CA THR A 76 -6.94 3.94 4.89
C THR A 76 -6.91 3.02 6.12
N THR A 77 -5.77 2.42 6.43
CA THR A 77 -5.62 1.60 7.64
C THR A 77 -5.81 2.42 8.92
N THR A 78 -5.31 3.66 8.95
CA THR A 78 -5.46 4.56 10.10
C THR A 78 -6.91 5.03 10.25
N ASP A 79 -7.59 5.27 9.13
CA ASP A 79 -9.00 5.67 9.10
C ASP A 79 -9.90 4.53 9.59
N ILE A 80 -9.65 3.29 9.12
CA ILE A 80 -10.35 2.08 9.62
C ILE A 80 -10.15 1.93 11.13
N LEU A 81 -8.91 2.08 11.61
CA LEU A 81 -8.59 1.98 13.04
C LEU A 81 -9.30 3.06 13.86
N LYS A 82 -9.32 4.31 13.38
CA LYS A 82 -10.04 5.41 14.02
C LYS A 82 -11.53 5.10 14.12
N THR A 83 -12.16 4.69 13.02
CA THR A 83 -13.59 4.36 13.02
C THR A 83 -13.89 3.21 13.98
N ALA A 84 -13.06 2.17 14.03
CA ALA A 84 -13.22 1.07 14.98
C ALA A 84 -13.13 1.55 16.44
N LEU A 85 -12.14 2.38 16.77
CA LEU A 85 -12.01 2.96 18.10
C LEU A 85 -13.18 3.86 18.46
N THR A 86 -13.63 4.72 17.55
CA THR A 86 -14.83 5.56 17.75
C THR A 86 -16.05 4.71 18.06
N TYR A 87 -16.25 3.60 17.34
CA TYR A 87 -17.37 2.69 17.58
C TYR A 87 -17.27 2.00 18.95
N ILE A 88 -16.07 1.58 19.34
CA ILE A 88 -15.82 1.01 20.67
C ILE A 88 -16.10 2.03 21.76
N SER A 89 -15.61 3.27 21.62
CA SER A 89 -15.86 4.35 22.58
C SER A 89 -17.35 4.69 22.70
N PHE A 90 -18.07 4.72 21.58
CA PHE A 90 -19.51 4.94 21.58
C PHE A 90 -20.24 3.82 22.33
N LEU A 91 -19.94 2.56 22.01
CA LEU A 91 -20.54 1.41 22.67
C LEU A 91 -20.26 1.42 24.17
N GLN A 92 -19.02 1.71 24.58
CA GLN A 92 -18.66 1.81 26.00
C GLN A 92 -19.47 2.91 26.71
N ALA A 93 -19.58 4.09 26.10
CA ALA A 93 -20.35 5.20 26.67
C ALA A 93 -21.86 4.89 26.78
N THR A 94 -22.42 4.09 25.87
CA THR A 94 -23.83 3.67 25.96
C THR A 94 -24.08 2.56 26.96
N MET A 95 -23.06 1.75 27.29
CA MET A 95 -23.15 0.63 28.25
C MET A 95 -22.86 1.07 29.69
N GLU A 96 -22.18 2.20 29.89
CA GLU A 96 -21.96 2.82 31.21
C GLU A 96 -23.19 3.61 31.73
N LYS A 97 -24.31 3.58 30.99
CA LYS A 97 -25.55 4.28 31.29
C LYS A 97 -26.69 3.31 31.55
#